data_AF-K6ZPT9-F1
#
_entry.id   AF-K6ZPT9-F1
#
_cell.length_a   1.000
_cell.length_b   1.000
_cell.length_c   1.000
_cell.angle_alpha   90.00
_cell.angle_beta   90.00
_cell.angle_gamma   90.00
#
_symmetry.space_group_name_H-M   'P 1'
#
loop_
_entity.id
_entity.type
_entity.pdbx_description
1 polymer ?
#
loop_
_entity_poly.entity_id
_entity_poly.type
_entity_poly.pdbx_seq_one_letter_code
_entity_poly.pdbx_strand_id
1 'polypeptide(L)'
;MAGTRFHGRHLSLVEWFWVIFFLDLDKGSISALSLSKRIEVNWRTARLILKKLGLAMGHRDGLYQLNGTIKLDDALIGGRHKGKRGLT
;
A
#
# COMPACT_ATOMS: atom_id res chain seq x y z
N MET A 1 5.59 -23.78 -26.42
CA MET A 1 4.36 -23.04 -26.10
C MET A 1 4.19 -23.04 -24.58
N ALA A 2 4.67 -22.00 -23.89
CA ALA A 2 4.64 -21.95 -22.42
C ALA A 2 3.29 -21.36 -21.95
N GLY A 3 2.39 -22.25 -21.52
CA GLY A 3 1.07 -21.92 -20.97
C GLY A 3 1.11 -21.60 -19.47
N THR A 4 2.04 -20.80 -18.98
CA THR A 4 2.11 -20.46 -17.55
C THR A 4 1.43 -19.13 -17.25
N ARG A 5 0.09 -19.16 -17.30
CA ARG A 5 -0.75 -18.17 -16.62
C ARG A 5 -1.20 -18.77 -15.29
N PHE A 6 -0.48 -18.53 -14.20
CA PHE A 6 -1.00 -18.74 -12.83
C PHE A 6 -1.29 -20.18 -12.38
N HIS A 7 -0.57 -21.20 -12.85
CA HIS A 7 -0.79 -22.55 -12.31
C HIS A 7 -0.20 -22.67 -10.89
N GLY A 8 -0.99 -22.31 -9.86
CA GLY A 8 -0.75 -22.65 -8.45
C GLY A 8 -0.46 -21.53 -7.43
N ARG A 9 -0.81 -20.25 -7.65
CA ARG A 9 -0.34 -19.17 -6.73
C ARG A 9 -1.16 -19.04 -5.44
N HIS A 10 -0.80 -19.81 -4.42
CA HIS A 10 -0.57 -19.22 -3.09
C HIS A 10 0.73 -18.42 -3.19
N LEU A 11 0.72 -17.11 -2.89
CA LEU A 11 1.96 -16.34 -2.76
C LEU A 11 2.87 -17.09 -1.78
N SER A 12 4.03 -17.51 -2.26
CA SER A 12 5.04 -18.15 -1.44
C SER A 12 5.47 -17.20 -0.33
N LEU A 13 5.92 -17.75 0.80
CA LEU A 13 6.42 -16.94 1.92
C LEU A 13 7.53 -15.98 1.47
N VAL A 14 8.36 -16.41 0.51
CA VAL A 14 9.44 -15.62 -0.08
C VAL A 14 8.89 -14.41 -0.84
N GLU A 15 7.84 -14.57 -1.63
CA GLU A 15 7.18 -13.44 -2.31
C GLU A 15 6.60 -12.44 -1.31
N TRP A 16 6.06 -12.90 -0.18
CA TRP A 16 5.60 -12.01 0.90
C TRP A 16 6.73 -11.20 1.53
N PHE A 17 7.91 -11.81 1.76
CA PHE A 17 9.07 -11.09 2.25
C PHE A 17 9.53 -9.99 1.28
N TRP A 18 9.55 -10.28 -0.02
CA TRP A 18 9.88 -9.28 -1.03
C TRP A 18 8.89 -8.11 -1.05
N VAL A 19 7.59 -8.40 -0.93
CA VAL A 19 6.56 -7.36 -0.87
C VAL A 19 6.77 -6.43 0.34
N ILE A 20 7.05 -6.99 1.52
CA ILE A 20 7.29 -6.21 2.74
C ILE A 20 8.56 -5.38 2.60
N PHE A 21 9.64 -5.98 2.10
CA PHE A 21 10.89 -5.28 1.85
C PHE A 21 10.73 -4.08 0.90
N PHE A 22 9.95 -4.22 -0.18
CA PHE A 22 9.67 -3.11 -1.09
C PHE A 22 8.75 -2.05 -0.50
N LEU A 23 7.88 -2.41 0.45
CA LEU A 23 7.07 -1.46 1.21
C LEU A 23 7.92 -0.62 2.17
N ASP A 24 8.89 -1.24 2.85
CA ASP A 24 9.75 -0.55 3.83
C ASP A 24 10.86 0.31 3.16
N LEU A 25 11.31 -0.07 1.97
CA LEU A 25 12.32 0.66 1.21
C LEU A 25 11.80 1.97 0.59
N ASP A 26 10.53 1.98 0.21
CA ASP A 26 9.95 3.10 -0.54
C ASP A 26 9.49 4.16 0.46
N LYS A 27 10.15 5.32 0.48
CA LYS A 27 9.80 6.44 1.39
C LYS A 27 8.35 6.92 1.19
N GLY A 28 7.77 6.61 0.03
CA GLY A 28 6.34 6.71 -0.23
C GLY A 28 5.78 5.34 -0.60
N SER A 29 4.51 5.08 -0.27
CA SER A 29 3.84 3.82 -0.61
C SER A 29 4.02 3.43 -2.09
N ILE A 30 4.57 2.24 -2.34
CA ILE A 30 4.79 1.71 -3.69
C ILE A 30 3.45 1.59 -4.46
N SER A 31 3.45 2.00 -5.74
CA SER A 31 2.25 1.87 -6.57
C SER A 31 1.93 0.39 -6.88
N ALA A 32 0.64 0.04 -6.94
CA ALA A 32 0.20 -1.31 -7.30
C ALA A 32 0.73 -1.78 -8.67
N LEU A 33 0.97 -0.84 -9.60
CA LEU A 33 1.55 -1.13 -10.91
C LEU A 33 3.03 -1.48 -10.80
N SER A 34 3.79 -0.71 -10.02
CA SER A 34 5.20 -0.99 -9.75
C SER A 34 5.37 -2.33 -9.04
N LEU A 35 4.53 -2.61 -8.05
CA LEU A 35 4.55 -3.89 -7.34
C LEU A 35 4.21 -5.05 -8.29
N SER A 36 3.17 -4.92 -9.13
CA SER A 36 2.79 -5.97 -10.08
C SER A 36 3.91 -6.36 -11.05
N LYS A 37 4.77 -5.40 -11.43
CA LYS A 37 5.93 -5.64 -12.30
C LYS A 37 7.08 -6.32 -11.56
N ARG A 38 7.28 -6.02 -10.27
CA ARG A 38 8.39 -6.58 -9.47
C ARG A 38 8.16 -8.03 -9.04
N ILE A 39 6.92 -8.37 -8.65
CA ILE A 39 6.54 -9.72 -8.23
C ILE A 39 5.76 -10.49 -9.31
N GLU A 40 5.72 -9.95 -10.52
CA GLU A 40 5.08 -10.56 -11.71
C GLU A 40 3.65 -11.09 -11.46
N VAL A 41 2.85 -10.36 -10.69
CA VAL A 41 1.44 -10.67 -10.43
C VAL A 41 0.52 -9.77 -11.24
N ASN A 42 -0.76 -10.14 -11.34
CA ASN A 42 -1.76 -9.23 -11.88
C ASN A 42 -1.84 -7.96 -11.00
N TRP A 43 -1.97 -6.78 -11.63
CA TRP A 43 -2.21 -5.51 -10.97
C TRP A 43 -3.32 -5.57 -9.90
N ARG A 44 -4.41 -6.31 -10.18
CA ARG A 44 -5.51 -6.50 -9.20
C ARG A 44 -5.02 -7.22 -7.94
N THR A 45 -4.18 -8.23 -8.09
CA THR A 45 -3.57 -8.98 -6.97
C THR A 45 -2.62 -8.09 -6.19
N ALA A 46 -1.74 -7.35 -6.86
CA ALA A 46 -0.82 -6.40 -6.22
C ALA A 46 -1.58 -5.36 -5.38
N ARG A 47 -2.69 -4.81 -5.92
CA ARG A 47 -3.55 -3.87 -5.18
C ARG A 47 -4.18 -4.50 -3.93
N LEU A 48 -4.62 -5.75 -4.01
CA LEU A 48 -5.18 -6.47 -2.85
C LEU A 48 -4.13 -6.73 -1.78
N ILE A 49 -2.90 -7.10 -2.18
CA ILE A 49 -1.76 -7.29 -1.28
C ILE A 49 -1.47 -5.98 -0.54
N LEU A 50 -1.32 -4.87 -1.26
CA LEU A 50 -1.06 -3.54 -0.67
C LEU A 50 -2.17 -3.13 0.31
N LYS A 51 -3.44 -3.36 -0.05
CA LYS A 51 -4.56 -3.04 0.85
C LYS A 51 -4.51 -3.88 2.12
N LYS A 52 -4.23 -5.18 2.03
CA LYS A 52 -4.14 -6.07 3.20
C LYS A 52 -2.98 -5.67 4.12
N LEU A 53 -1.82 -5.37 3.55
CA LEU A 53 -0.65 -4.93 4.33
C LEU A 53 -0.88 -3.57 4.97
N GLY A 54 -1.42 -2.60 4.24
CA GLY A 54 -1.77 -1.29 4.80
C GLY A 54 -2.79 -1.37 5.94
N LEU A 55 -3.79 -2.26 5.84
CA LEU A 55 -4.74 -2.49 6.92
C LEU A 55 -4.09 -3.16 8.14
N ALA A 56 -3.19 -4.14 7.92
CA ALA A 56 -2.49 -4.80 9.01
C ALA A 56 -1.51 -3.86 9.73
N MET A 57 -0.77 -3.05 8.98
CA MET A 57 0.12 -2.00 9.49
C MET A 57 -0.68 -0.96 10.27
N GLY A 58 -1.77 -0.44 9.70
CA GLY A 58 -2.63 0.55 10.39
C GLY A 58 -3.32 0.00 11.64
N HIS A 59 -3.72 -1.28 11.65
CA HIS A 59 -4.24 -1.92 12.86
C HIS A 59 -3.17 -1.99 13.95
N ARG A 60 -1.92 -2.35 13.59
CA ARG A 60 -0.80 -2.40 14.53
C ARG A 60 -0.44 -1.01 15.05
N ASP A 61 -0.35 -0.01 14.19
CA ASP A 61 -0.09 1.37 14.59
C ASP A 61 -1.20 1.91 15.50
N GLY A 62 -2.45 1.53 15.26
CA GLY A 62 -3.58 1.88 16.12
C GLY A 62 -3.51 1.29 17.54
N LEU A 63 -2.71 0.24 17.77
CA LEU A 63 -2.45 -0.28 19.12
C LEU A 63 -1.45 0.58 19.90
N TYR A 64 -0.65 1.40 19.20
CA TYR A 64 0.35 2.28 19.80
C TYR A 64 -0.08 3.73 19.65
N GLN A 65 -0.69 4.29 20.70
CA GLN A 65 -1.01 5.71 20.70
C GLN A 65 0.27 6.52 20.89
N LEU A 66 0.63 7.32 19.89
CA LEU A 66 1.72 8.29 20.00
C LEU A 66 1.42 9.25 21.15
N ASN A 67 2.37 9.42 22.07
CA ASN A 67 2.26 10.30 23.24
C ASN A 67 3.45 11.28 23.26
N GLY A 68 3.24 12.50 23.77
CA GLY A 68 4.20 13.60 23.74
C GLY A 68 4.00 14.54 22.53
N THR A 69 5.04 15.29 22.16
CA THR A 69 4.99 16.22 21.04
C THR A 69 5.17 15.48 19.71
N ILE A 70 4.07 15.32 18.97
CA ILE A 70 4.05 14.66 17.66
C ILE A 70 4.32 15.72 16.59
N LYS A 71 5.39 15.55 15.81
CA LYS A 71 5.65 16.34 14.60
C LYS A 71 5.34 15.49 13.37
N LEU A 72 4.53 16.04 12.47
CA LEU A 72 4.17 15.43 11.20
C LEU A 72 4.76 16.31 10.10
N ASP A 73 5.87 15.86 9.50
CA ASP A 73 6.62 16.69 8.54
C ASP A 73 6.00 16.74 7.13
N ASP A 74 5.28 15.69 6.72
CA ASP A 74 4.61 15.62 5.41
C ASP A 74 3.13 15.24 5.56
N ALA A 75 2.25 16.24 5.50
CA ALA A 75 0.80 16.04 5.42
C ALA A 75 0.27 16.49 4.06
N LEU A 76 0.18 15.57 3.10
CA LEU A 76 -0.48 15.86 1.82
C LEU A 76 -2.00 15.72 1.96
N ILE A 77 -2.68 16.77 2.44
CA ILE A 77 -4.15 16.86 2.46
C ILE A 77 -4.59 17.40 1.10
N GLY A 78 -4.71 16.53 0.09
CA GLY A 78 -5.03 16.93 -1.29
C GLY A 78 -6.19 16.14 -1.89
N GLY A 79 -7.36 16.78 -2.04
CA GLY A 79 -8.47 16.27 -2.86
C GLY A 79 -9.80 17.01 -2.73
N ARG A 80 -9.99 18.07 -3.54
CA ARG A 80 -11.21 18.90 -3.78
C ARG A 80 -12.26 18.93 -2.66
N HIS A 81 -12.11 19.87 -1.73
CA HIS A 81 -13.29 20.45 -1.11
C HIS A 81 -14.07 21.20 -2.19
N LYS A 82 -15.30 20.77 -2.47
CA LYS A 82 -16.27 21.59 -3.21
C LYS A 82 -16.55 22.80 -2.31
N GLY A 83 -15.84 23.89 -2.54
CA GLY A 83 -16.03 25.12 -1.77
C GLY A 83 -17.52 25.48 -1.78
N LYS A 84 -18.09 25.72 -0.61
CA LYS A 84 -19.40 26.35 -0.53
C LYS A 84 -19.25 27.73 -1.17
N ARG A 85 -19.89 27.95 -2.33
CA ARG A 85 -20.12 29.30 -2.84
C ARG A 85 -20.93 30.01 -1.78
N GLY A 86 -20.39 31.10 -1.23
CA GLY A 86 -21.18 32.03 -0.43
C GLY A 86 -22.39 32.46 -1.25
N LEU A 87 -23.58 32.17 -0.73
CA LEU A 87 -24.79 32.93 -1.01
C LEU A 87 -24.96 33.84 0.19
N THR A 88 -25.26 35.11 -0.12
CA THR A 88 -25.36 36.31 0.73
C THR A 88 -24.03 36.93 1.14
#